data_AF-B8L8I2-F1
#
_entry.id   AF-B8L8I2-F1
#
_cell.length_a   1.000
_cell.length_b   1.000
_cell.length_c   1.000
_cell.angle_alpha   90.00
_cell.angle_beta   90.00
_cell.angle_gamma   90.00
#
_symmetry.space_group_name_H-M   'P 1'
#
loop_
_entity.id
_entity.type
_entity.pdbx_description
1 polymer ?
#
loop_
_entity_poly.entity_id
_entity_poly.type
_entity_poly.pdbx_seq_one_letter_code
_entity_poly.pdbx_strand_id
1 'polypeptide(L)'
;MEEQLQLKGIGRLLAGFGYRYGSEVQLHEVLATVLDKAGHAHVREYRLDASNRADFWLDGLVIEVKVAGSLADALRQVGRYINLPQVRGVLLVTTERWGERPLVARPAWQGKPFNIIRLKRQAL
;
A
#
# COMPACT_ATOMS: atom_id res chain seq x y z
N MET A 1 -13.58 7.82 -9.32
CA MET A 1 -12.86 9.10 -9.08
C MET A 1 -12.58 9.26 -7.59
N GLU A 2 -13.59 8.98 -6.77
CA GLU A 2 -13.50 8.93 -5.31
C GLU A 2 -12.36 8.04 -4.79
N GLU A 3 -12.23 6.81 -5.29
CA GLU A 3 -11.19 5.86 -4.86
C GLU A 3 -9.77 6.39 -5.14
N GLN A 4 -9.60 7.07 -6.28
CA GLN A 4 -8.32 7.65 -6.64
C GLN A 4 -7.94 8.79 -5.70
N LEU A 5 -8.90 9.63 -5.32
CA LEU A 5 -8.69 10.71 -4.36
C LEU A 5 -8.39 10.15 -2.96
N GLN A 6 -9.14 9.13 -2.53
CA GLN A 6 -8.93 8.46 -1.25
C GLN A 6 -7.54 7.82 -1.17
N LEU A 7 -7.12 7.06 -2.19
CA LEU A 7 -5.77 6.47 -2.24
C LEU A 7 -4.66 7.53 -2.23
N LYS A 8 -4.87 8.66 -2.93
CA LYS A 8 -3.90 9.78 -2.89
C LYS A 8 -3.87 10.43 -1.51
N GLY A 9 -5.02 10.57 -0.85
CA GLY A 9 -5.14 11.11 0.50
C GLY A 9 -4.38 10.24 1.51
N ILE A 10 -4.68 8.94 1.55
CA ILE A 10 -3.98 7.96 2.39
C ILE A 10 -2.48 7.93 2.07
N GLY A 11 -2.14 7.94 0.78
CA GLY A 11 -0.74 7.97 0.35
C GLY A 11 0.03 9.19 0.87
N ARG A 12 -0.58 10.39 0.80
CA ARG A 12 0.02 11.62 1.35
C ARG A 12 0.12 11.59 2.86
N LEU A 13 -0.91 11.10 3.56
CA LEU A 13 -0.90 10.91 5.00
C LEU A 13 0.30 10.06 5.41
N LEU A 14 0.42 8.84 4.85
CA LEU A 14 1.47 7.91 5.22
C LEU A 14 2.87 8.43 4.86
N ALA A 15 3.03 9.09 3.70
CA ALA A 15 4.31 9.69 3.30
C ALA A 15 4.71 10.93 4.13
N GLY A 16 3.78 11.52 4.87
CA GLY A 16 4.01 12.67 5.74
C GLY A 16 4.78 12.35 7.03
N PHE A 17 4.90 11.07 7.39
CA PHE A 17 5.58 10.62 8.62
C PHE A 17 6.98 10.09 8.35
N GLY A 18 7.84 10.19 9.37
CA GLY A 18 9.09 9.44 9.47
C GLY A 18 8.89 8.22 10.36
N TYR A 19 9.31 7.04 9.90
CA TYR A 19 9.06 5.77 10.58
C TYR A 19 10.33 5.23 11.23
N ARG A 20 10.22 4.87 12.52
CA ARG A 20 11.24 4.12 13.26
C ARG A 20 10.73 2.71 13.46
N TYR A 21 11.47 1.73 12.96
CA TYR A 21 11.12 0.31 13.08
C TYR A 21 12.38 -0.55 12.92
N GLY A 22 12.40 -1.66 13.65
CA GLY A 22 13.43 -2.72 13.58
C GLY A 22 12.99 -3.93 12.76
N SER A 23 11.70 -4.08 12.48
CA SER A 23 11.13 -5.22 11.73
C SER A 23 9.95 -4.80 10.85
N GLU A 24 9.59 -5.65 9.90
CA GLU A 24 8.39 -5.48 9.06
C GLU A 24 7.11 -5.46 9.90
N VAL A 25 7.01 -6.32 10.92
CA VAL A 25 5.90 -6.34 11.87
C VAL A 25 5.74 -4.99 12.57
N GLN A 26 6.83 -4.42 13.08
CA GLN A 26 6.80 -3.09 13.70
C GLN A 26 6.39 -1.99 12.71
N LEU A 27 6.83 -2.08 11.45
CA LEU A 27 6.38 -1.14 10.43
C LEU A 27 4.86 -1.25 10.21
N HIS A 28 4.30 -2.46 10.14
CA HIS A 28 2.86 -2.66 10.00
C HIS A 28 2.09 -2.10 11.21
N GLU A 29 2.60 -2.27 12.43
CA GLU A 29 1.99 -1.71 13.65
C GLU A 29 1.99 -0.17 13.66
N VAL A 30 3.10 0.45 13.26
CA VAL A 30 3.18 1.92 13.19
C VAL A 30 2.27 2.46 12.08
N LEU A 31 2.19 1.80 10.93
CA LEU A 31 1.26 2.16 9.86
C LEU A 31 -0.20 2.07 10.31
N ALA A 32 -0.57 1.00 11.01
CA ALA A 32 -1.90 0.83 11.60
C ALA A 32 -2.24 2.00 12.53
N THR A 33 -1.30 2.37 13.42
CA THR A 33 -1.47 3.50 14.35
C THR A 33 -1.69 4.83 13.62
N VAL A 34 -0.99 5.07 12.50
CA VAL A 34 -1.19 6.28 11.69
C VAL A 34 -2.57 6.29 11.04
N LEU A 35 -3.02 5.15 10.50
CA LEU A 35 -4.35 5.01 9.90
C LEU A 35 -5.45 5.21 10.95
N ASP A 36 -5.33 4.60 12.13
CA ASP A 36 -6.30 4.73 13.24
C ASP A 36 -6.42 6.18 13.70
N LYS A 37 -5.29 6.87 13.93
CA LYS A 37 -5.28 8.28 14.34
C LYS A 37 -5.89 9.21 13.29
N ALA A 38 -5.83 8.84 12.02
CA ALA A 38 -6.45 9.58 10.93
C ALA A 38 -7.93 9.19 10.69
N GLY A 39 -8.49 8.26 11.48
CA GLY A 39 -9.88 7.81 11.35
C GLY A 39 -10.11 6.89 10.14
N HIS A 40 -9.07 6.25 9.61
CA HIS A 40 -9.18 5.29 8.52
C HIS A 40 -9.43 3.88 9.08
N ALA A 41 -10.68 3.45 9.10
CA ALA A 41 -11.07 2.08 9.45
C ALA A 41 -10.36 1.08 8.52
N HIS A 42 -9.71 0.08 9.11
CA HIS A 42 -8.92 -0.88 8.37
C HIS A 42 -8.89 -2.26 9.04
N VAL A 43 -8.57 -3.29 8.26
CA VAL A 43 -8.29 -4.65 8.73
C VAL A 43 -6.90 -5.05 8.26
N ARG A 44 -6.04 -5.48 9.19
CA ARG A 44 -4.70 -6.00 8.87
C ARG A 44 -4.77 -7.45 8.39
N GLU A 45 -3.83 -7.86 7.54
CA GLU A 45 -3.69 -9.25 7.07
C GLU A 45 -5.00 -9.82 6.50
N TYR A 46 -5.73 -9.01 5.74
CA TYR A 46 -7.06 -9.35 5.25
C TYR A 46 -6.98 -10.40 4.13
N ARG A 47 -7.70 -11.51 4.30
CA ARG A 47 -7.82 -12.55 3.27
C ARG A 47 -8.71 -12.05 2.14
N LEU A 48 -8.10 -11.81 0.97
CA LEU A 48 -8.82 -11.41 -0.23
C LEU A 48 -9.52 -12.61 -0.87
N ASP A 49 -8.85 -13.77 -0.87
CA ASP A 49 -9.40 -15.06 -1.31
C ASP A 49 -8.60 -16.20 -0.63
N ALA A 50 -8.73 -17.43 -1.15
CA ALA A 50 -8.04 -18.60 -0.62
C ALA A 50 -6.50 -18.54 -0.72
N SER A 51 -5.95 -17.75 -1.66
CA SER A 51 -4.52 -17.70 -1.99
C SER A 51 -3.88 -16.33 -1.76
N ASN A 52 -4.68 -15.29 -1.55
CA ASN A 52 -4.22 -13.90 -1.49
C ASN A 52 -4.58 -13.24 -0.16
N ARG A 53 -3.60 -12.54 0.42
CA ARG A 53 -3.76 -11.78 1.68
C ARG A 53 -3.10 -10.41 1.52
N ALA A 54 -3.85 -9.35 1.81
CA ALA A 54 -3.36 -7.99 1.80
C ALA A 54 -2.89 -7.57 3.19
N ASP A 55 -1.84 -6.73 3.27
CA ASP A 55 -1.37 -6.21 4.55
C ASP A 55 -2.42 -5.34 5.23
N PHE A 56 -3.13 -4.51 4.45
CA PHE A 56 -4.29 -3.76 4.94
C PHE A 56 -5.43 -3.75 3.93
N TRP A 57 -6.65 -3.84 4.46
CA TRP A 57 -7.92 -3.67 3.76
C TRP A 57 -8.69 -2.49 4.32
N LEU A 58 -9.14 -1.59 3.45
CA LEU A 58 -9.89 -0.38 3.76
C LEU A 58 -11.08 -0.26 2.81
N ASP A 59 -12.15 -1.01 3.08
CA ASP A 59 -13.40 -0.99 2.32
C ASP A 59 -13.20 -1.01 0.78
N GLY A 60 -12.60 -2.08 0.26
CA GLY A 60 -12.30 -2.19 -1.16
C GLY A 60 -10.92 -1.66 -1.56
N LEU A 61 -10.29 -0.80 -0.76
CA LEU A 61 -8.92 -0.36 -1.01
C LEU A 61 -7.92 -1.29 -0.32
N VAL A 62 -6.82 -1.57 -1.00
CA VAL A 62 -5.72 -2.38 -0.47
C VAL A 62 -4.49 -1.50 -0.25
N ILE A 63 -3.81 -1.69 0.87
CA ILE A 63 -2.43 -1.22 1.07
C ILE A 63 -1.54 -2.44 1.14
N GLU A 64 -0.52 -2.46 0.30
CA GLU A 64 0.52 -3.49 0.27
C GLU A 64 1.86 -2.84 0.64
N VAL A 65 2.58 -3.41 1.59
CA VAL A 65 3.81 -2.88 2.16
C VAL A 65 5.00 -3.74 1.74
N LYS A 66 6.10 -3.10 1.33
CA LYS A 66 7.36 -3.78 0.99
C LYS A 66 8.54 -3.10 1.67
N VAL A 67 9.27 -3.86 2.48
CA VAL A 67 10.52 -3.39 3.11
C VAL A 67 11.77 -3.74 2.30
N ALA A 68 11.65 -4.70 1.38
CA ALA A 68 12.71 -5.17 0.50
C ALA A 68 12.11 -5.76 -0.79
N GLY A 69 12.98 -6.15 -1.73
CA GLY A 69 12.60 -6.82 -2.97
C GLY A 69 12.46 -5.88 -4.18
N SER A 70 12.02 -6.44 -5.30
CA SER A 70 11.98 -5.75 -6.59
C SER A 70 10.64 -5.08 -6.88
N LEU A 71 10.67 -3.99 -7.65
CA LEU A 71 9.46 -3.35 -8.17
C LEU A 71 8.64 -4.32 -9.04
N ALA A 72 9.30 -5.19 -9.82
CA ALA A 72 8.63 -6.14 -10.69
C ALA A 72 7.80 -7.16 -9.89
N ASP A 73 8.35 -7.69 -8.80
CA ASP A 73 7.63 -8.61 -7.90
C ASP A 73 6.48 -7.92 -7.19
N ALA A 74 6.69 -6.68 -6.73
CA ALA A 74 5.65 -5.88 -6.11
C ALA A 74 4.49 -5.61 -7.09
N LEU A 75 4.79 -5.24 -8.34
CA LEU A 75 3.76 -5.01 -9.37
C LEU A 75 3.02 -6.29 -9.77
N ARG A 76 3.72 -7.44 -9.82
CA ARG A 76 3.08 -8.74 -10.05
C ARG A 76 2.11 -9.07 -8.92
N GLN A 77 2.49 -8.82 -7.67
CA GLN A 77 1.61 -9.03 -6.52
C GLN A 77 0.39 -8.10 -6.55
N VAL A 78 0.58 -6.80 -6.81
CA VAL A 78 -0.51 -5.84 -6.99
C VAL A 78 -1.45 -6.30 -8.11
N GLY A 79 -0.89 -6.78 -9.23
CA GLY A 79 -1.65 -7.30 -10.35
C GLY A 79 -2.56 -8.47 -9.97
N ARG A 80 -2.15 -9.34 -9.04
CA ARG A 80 -3.05 -10.39 -8.52
C ARG A 80 -4.23 -9.79 -7.77
N TYR A 81 -3.98 -8.81 -6.90
CA TYR A 81 -5.00 -8.28 -6.00
C TYR A 81 -5.98 -7.38 -6.74
N ILE A 82 -5.50 -6.45 -7.55
CA ILE A 82 -6.33 -5.43 -8.20
C ILE A 82 -7.30 -6.02 -9.23
N ASN A 83 -7.01 -7.21 -9.75
CA ASN A 83 -7.92 -7.93 -10.65
C ASN A 83 -9.07 -8.65 -9.91
N LEU A 84 -9.04 -8.72 -8.57
CA LEU A 84 -10.14 -9.29 -7.79
C LEU A 84 -11.35 -8.34 -7.79
N PRO A 85 -12.59 -8.84 -7.90
CA PRO A 85 -13.79 -8.00 -8.03
C PRO A 85 -13.99 -7.01 -6.87
N GLN A 86 -13.73 -7.44 -5.64
CA GLN A 86 -13.88 -6.65 -4.42
C GLN A 86 -12.81 -5.57 -4.25
N VAL A 87 -11.64 -5.72 -4.90
CA VAL A 87 -10.55 -4.73 -4.81
C VAL A 87 -10.86 -3.58 -5.75
N ARG A 88 -11.09 -2.39 -5.21
CA ARG A 88 -11.36 -1.15 -5.95
C ARG A 88 -10.10 -0.36 -6.30
N GLY A 89 -8.99 -0.59 -5.59
CA GLY A 89 -7.71 0.06 -5.88
C GLY A 89 -6.61 -0.36 -4.92
N VAL A 90 -5.36 -0.04 -5.27
CA VAL A 90 -4.19 -0.47 -4.49
C VAL A 90 -3.20 0.68 -4.26
N LEU A 91 -2.76 0.85 -3.02
CA LEU A 91 -1.62 1.66 -2.64
C LEU A 91 -0.43 0.73 -2.35
N LEU A 92 0.62 0.79 -3.17
CA LEU A 92 1.87 0.13 -2.86
C LEU A 92 2.76 1.06 -2.04
N VAL A 93 3.09 0.63 -0.84
CA VAL A 93 3.92 1.35 0.13
C VAL A 93 5.25 0.64 0.22
N THR A 94 6.35 1.38 0.14
CA THR A 94 7.68 0.77 0.23
C THR A 94 8.68 1.64 0.97
N THR A 95 9.75 1.05 1.48
CA THR A 95 10.92 1.80 1.98
C THR A 95 12.04 1.85 0.95
N GLU A 96 11.94 1.02 -0.09
CA GLU A 96 12.90 0.91 -1.18
C GLU A 96 12.90 2.14 -2.09
N ARG A 97 14.08 2.45 -2.65
CA ARG A 97 14.28 3.62 -3.52
C ARG A 97 13.46 3.57 -4.81
N TRP A 98 13.06 2.39 -5.26
CA TRP A 98 12.22 2.27 -6.45
C TRP A 98 10.82 2.87 -6.24
N GLY A 99 10.38 3.10 -4.99
CA GLY A 99 9.10 3.75 -4.69
C GLY A 99 9.00 5.21 -5.11
N GLU A 100 10.13 5.86 -5.41
CA GLU A 100 10.19 7.25 -5.92
C GLU A 100 10.28 7.32 -7.44
N ARG A 101 10.55 6.18 -8.11
CA ARG A 101 10.78 6.17 -9.55
C ARG A 101 9.43 6.24 -10.29
N PRO A 102 9.30 7.10 -11.32
CA PRO A 102 8.13 7.06 -12.17
C PRO A 102 8.04 5.70 -12.86
N LEU A 103 6.83 5.14 -12.91
CA LEU A 103 6.58 3.94 -13.70
C LEU A 103 6.69 4.29 -15.19
N VAL A 104 7.57 3.57 -15.90
CA VAL A 104 7.76 3.73 -17.35
C VAL A 104 6.48 3.36 -18.11
N ALA A 105 5.75 2.35 -17.64
CA ALA A 105 4.40 2.03 -18.09
C ALA A 105 3.54 1.69 -16.87
N ARG A 106 2.39 2.36 -16.73
CA ARG A 106 1.41 1.98 -15.71
C ARG A 106 0.54 0.85 -16.28
N PRO A 107 0.43 -0.30 -15.60
CA PRO A 107 -0.50 -1.34 -16.00
C PRO A 107 -1.93 -0.79 -16.05
N ALA A 108 -2.66 -1.09 -17.11
CA ALA A 108 -4.07 -0.73 -17.24
C ALA A 108 -4.93 -1.74 -16.47
N TRP A 109 -5.05 -1.57 -15.15
CA TRP A 109 -5.84 -2.43 -14.27
C TRP A 109 -7.32 -2.10 -14.30
N GLN A 110 -7.93 -2.19 -15.49
CA GLN A 110 -9.37 -1.96 -15.72
C GLN A 110 -9.86 -0.60 -15.20
N GLY A 111 -9.00 0.42 -15.22
CA GLY A 111 -9.30 1.75 -14.70
C GLY A 111 -9.26 1.88 -13.17
N LYS A 112 -8.98 0.80 -12.43
CA LYS A 112 -8.83 0.86 -10.97
C LYS A 112 -7.60 1.67 -10.58
N PRO A 113 -7.71 2.59 -9.61
CA PRO A 113 -6.60 3.43 -9.21
C PRO A 113 -5.47 2.65 -8.56
N PHE A 114 -4.26 3.11 -8.86
CA PHE A 114 -3.03 2.64 -8.26
C PHE A 114 -2.06 3.78 -8.01
N ASN A 115 -1.42 3.76 -6.84
CA ASN A 115 -0.32 4.65 -6.49
C ASN A 115 0.81 3.89 -5.81
N ILE A 116 2.03 4.42 -5.93
CA ILE A 116 3.20 3.99 -5.17
C ILE A 116 3.63 5.16 -4.29
N ILE A 117 3.98 4.88 -3.04
CA ILE A 117 4.66 5.84 -2.17
C ILE A 117 5.90 5.21 -1.55
N ARG A 118 6.91 6.03 -1.28
CA ARG A 118 8.04 5.65 -0.45
C ARG A 118 7.90 6.25 0.95
N LEU A 119 8.07 5.43 1.97
CA LEU A 119 8.14 5.86 3.36
C LEU A 119 9.55 6.33 3.72
N LYS A 120 9.62 7.37 4.55
CA LYS A 120 10.89 7.85 5.10
C LYS A 120 11.25 7.03 6.33
N ARG A 121 12.32 6.25 6.27
CA ARG A 121 12.89 5.59 7.45
C ARG A 121 13.72 6.59 8.24
N GLN A 122 13.46 6.70 9.54
CA GLN A 122 14.34 7.39 10.48
C GLN A 122 15.32 6.38 11.07
N ALA A 123 16.56 6.80 11.29
CA ALA A 123 17.54 5.99 12.03
C ALA A 123 17.01 5.73 13.45
N LEU A 124 17.29 4.52 13.95
CA LEU A 124 17.06 4.14 15.34
C LEU A 124 18.15 4.77 16.23
#